data_AF-A0A963Q7A0-F1
#
_entry.id   AF-A0A963Q7A0-F1
#
_cell.length_a   1.000
_cell.length_b   1.000
_cell.length_c   1.000
_cell.angle_alpha   90.00
_cell.angle_beta   90.00
_cell.angle_gamma   90.00
#
_symmetry.space_group_name_H-M   'P 1'
#
loop_
_entity.id
_entity.type
_entity.pdbx_description
1 polymer ?
#
loop_
_entity_poly.entity_id
_entity_poly.type
_entity_poly.pdbx_seq_one_letter_code
_entity_poly.pdbx_strand_id
1 'polypeptide(L)'
;VSAFEFGRRIAFEDVPTAGAFMVFDRTRDMFEVARNFAHFFAHESCGFCTPCRVGTELVARRMDKLAKGRGSRHDIDVLFELDTLLHATTHCGLGASACNPLRDTVAKFRPAYERRLQSLYFEPAFDLDAELSIARRMTGREDAGAYLEPPR
;
A
#
# COMPACT_ATOMS: atom_id res chain seq x y z
N VAL A 1 -17.10 2.87 5.50
CA VAL A 1 -18.38 2.14 5.66
C VAL A 1 -18.75 1.57 4.30
N SER A 2 -19.01 0.27 4.19
CA SER A 2 -19.48 -0.35 2.93
C SER A 2 -21.00 -0.19 2.79
N ALA A 3 -21.56 -0.48 1.61
CA ALA A 3 -23.00 -0.37 1.36
C ALA A 3 -23.86 -1.18 2.37
N PHE A 4 -23.32 -2.26 2.93
CA PHE A 4 -24.00 -3.13 3.88
C PHE A 4 -24.08 -2.56 5.31
N GLU A 5 -23.35 -1.48 5.60
CA GLU A 5 -23.25 -0.88 6.93
C GLU A 5 -24.06 0.43 7.07
N PHE A 6 -24.90 0.79 6.09
CA PHE A 6 -25.68 2.03 6.08
C PHE A 6 -26.73 2.13 7.21
N GLY A 7 -27.10 1.01 7.83
CA GLY A 7 -28.02 0.98 8.97
C GLY A 7 -27.38 1.38 10.31
N ARG A 8 -26.06 1.60 10.35
CA ARG A 8 -25.33 1.95 11.57
C ARG A 8 -25.61 3.40 11.99
N ARG A 9 -25.46 3.68 13.29
CA ARG A 9 -25.67 5.00 13.87
C ARG A 9 -24.34 5.73 14.01
N ILE A 10 -24.35 7.01 13.62
CA ILE A 10 -23.23 7.91 13.86
C ILE A 10 -23.28 8.33 15.33
N ALA A 11 -22.50 7.66 16.16
CA ALA A 11 -22.44 7.88 17.59
C ALA A 11 -21.14 7.27 18.15
N PHE A 12 -20.65 7.75 19.29
CA PHE A 12 -19.40 7.26 19.88
C PHE A 12 -19.46 5.76 20.23
N GLU A 13 -20.65 5.27 20.58
CA GLU A 13 -20.94 3.88 20.91
C GLU A 13 -21.11 2.95 19.69
N ASP A 14 -21.14 3.48 18.46
CA ASP A 14 -21.29 2.70 17.23
C ASP A 14 -20.25 3.10 16.17
N VAL A 15 -20.55 4.10 15.32
CA VAL A 15 -19.60 4.64 14.34
C VAL A 15 -19.06 5.99 14.83
N PRO A 16 -17.90 6.03 15.50
CA PRO A 16 -17.30 7.28 15.93
C PRO A 16 -16.86 8.11 14.72
N THR A 17 -17.12 9.41 14.76
CA THR A 17 -16.67 10.37 13.74
C THR A 17 -16.35 11.71 14.39
N ALA A 18 -15.39 12.43 13.80
CA ALA A 18 -15.12 13.84 14.14
C ALA A 18 -16.02 14.82 13.34
N GLY A 19 -17.04 14.30 12.63
CA GLY A 19 -17.95 15.07 11.77
C GLY A 19 -17.56 15.07 10.29
N ALA A 20 -16.38 14.57 9.94
CA ALA A 20 -15.94 14.43 8.56
C ALA A 20 -16.43 13.12 7.93
N PHE A 21 -16.95 13.20 6.71
CA PHE A 21 -17.29 12.04 5.88
C PHE A 21 -16.94 12.31 4.42
N MET A 22 -16.50 11.27 3.72
CA MET A 22 -16.24 11.28 2.29
C MET A 22 -17.10 10.21 1.63
N VAL A 23 -17.77 10.57 0.55
CA VAL A 23 -18.64 9.66 -0.19
C VAL A 23 -17.95 9.30 -1.50
N PHE A 24 -17.73 8.00 -1.72
CA PHE A 24 -17.18 7.47 -2.95
C PHE A 24 -18.25 6.63 -3.65
N ASP A 25 -18.46 6.89 -4.94
CA ASP A 25 -19.32 6.06 -5.78
C ASP A 25 -18.55 4.84 -6.34
N ARG A 26 -19.19 4.08 -7.23
CA ARG A 26 -18.59 2.89 -7.86
C ARG A 26 -17.50 3.20 -8.89
N THR A 27 -17.31 4.46 -9.27
CA THR A 27 -16.27 4.85 -10.23
C THR A 27 -14.88 4.94 -9.58
N ARG A 28 -14.83 4.93 -8.24
CA ARG A 28 -13.58 5.04 -7.48
C ARG A 28 -13.02 3.67 -7.12
N ASP A 29 -11.72 3.50 -7.34
CA ASP A 29 -11.00 2.33 -6.85
C ASP A 29 -10.60 2.54 -5.39
N MET A 30 -11.19 1.75 -4.50
CA MET A 30 -10.90 1.82 -3.06
C MET A 30 -9.45 1.51 -2.71
N PHE A 31 -8.73 0.77 -3.57
CA PHE A 31 -7.29 0.58 -3.40
C PHE A 31 -6.53 1.90 -3.60
N GLU A 32 -6.85 2.67 -4.66
CA GLU A 32 -6.18 3.95 -4.91
C GLU A 32 -6.53 4.99 -3.83
N VAL A 33 -7.75 4.93 -3.29
CA VAL A 33 -8.14 5.75 -2.12
C VAL A 33 -7.25 5.42 -0.91
N ALA A 34 -7.09 4.13 -0.58
CA ALA A 34 -6.22 3.71 0.53
C ALA A 34 -4.75 4.08 0.27
N ARG A 35 -4.28 3.94 -0.97
CA ARG A 35 -2.93 4.34 -1.38
C ARG A 35 -2.69 5.84 -1.22
N ASN A 36 -3.66 6.67 -1.56
CA ASN A 36 -3.57 8.12 -1.35
C ASN A 36 -3.43 8.47 0.15
N PHE A 37 -4.18 7.79 1.02
CA PHE A 37 -4.01 7.96 2.47
C PHE A 37 -2.64 7.47 2.96
N ALA A 38 -2.12 6.36 2.43
CA ALA A 38 -0.78 5.89 2.78
C ALA A 38 0.30 6.93 2.47
N HIS A 39 0.23 7.57 1.30
CA HIS A 39 1.11 8.67 0.92
C HIS A 39 0.95 9.90 1.82
N PHE A 40 -0.30 10.27 2.16
CA PHE A 40 -0.56 11.35 3.11
C PHE A 40 0.11 11.10 4.46
N PHE A 41 -0.05 9.91 5.05
CA PHE A 41 0.56 9.62 6.34
C PHE A 41 2.09 9.53 6.30
N ALA A 42 2.66 9.07 5.18
CA ALA A 42 4.11 9.10 4.98
C ALA A 42 4.64 10.54 4.91
N HIS A 43 3.92 11.43 4.22
CA HIS A 43 4.28 12.84 4.09
C HIS A 43 4.11 13.64 5.39
N GLU A 44 3.00 13.43 6.10
CA GLU A 44 2.64 14.18 7.32
C GLU A 44 3.26 13.62 8.61
N SER A 45 3.99 12.51 8.51
CA SER A 45 4.76 11.99 9.64
C SER A 45 5.75 13.04 10.13
N CYS A 46 5.65 13.43 11.40
CA CYS A 46 6.58 14.37 12.03
C CYS A 46 8.02 13.84 12.13
N GLY A 47 8.23 12.55 11.85
CA GLY A 47 9.55 11.93 11.82
C GLY A 47 10.17 11.69 13.20
N PHE A 48 9.44 11.80 14.31
CA PHE A 48 10.02 11.63 15.66
C PHE A 48 10.33 10.16 16.00
N CYS A 49 9.32 9.30 16.09
CA CYS A 49 9.49 7.90 16.46
C CYS A 49 9.78 7.01 15.23
N THR A 50 10.73 6.09 15.36
CA THR A 50 11.16 5.18 14.29
C THR A 50 10.01 4.39 13.64
N PRO A 51 9.09 3.74 14.39
CA PRO A 51 8.04 2.96 13.75
C PRO A 51 7.13 3.82 12.86
N CYS A 52 6.82 5.05 13.26
CA CYS A 52 6.03 5.96 12.43
C CYS A 52 6.84 6.49 11.23
N ARG A 53 8.05 7.02 11.48
CA ARG A 53 8.91 7.63 10.46
C ARG A 53 9.25 6.66 9.31
N VAL A 54 9.55 5.41 9.65
CA VAL A 54 9.96 4.38 8.68
C VAL A 54 8.77 3.55 8.22
N GLY A 55 7.86 3.19 9.13
CA GLY A 55 6.74 2.30 8.83
C GLY A 55 5.76 2.90 7.84
N THR A 56 5.42 4.19 7.96
CA THR A 56 4.51 4.87 7.02
C THR A 56 5.06 4.89 5.60
N GLU A 57 6.36 5.16 5.44
CA GLU A 57 7.07 5.10 4.16
C GLU A 57 7.10 3.68 3.57
N LEU A 58 7.31 2.66 4.42
CA LEU A 58 7.27 1.26 3.97
C LEU A 58 5.87 0.86 3.48
N VAL A 59 4.81 1.33 4.16
CA VAL A 59 3.42 1.12 3.73
C VAL A 59 3.18 1.79 2.38
N ALA A 60 3.56 3.06 2.21
CA ALA A 60 3.39 3.79 0.95
C ALA A 60 4.12 3.11 -0.22
N ARG A 61 5.39 2.75 -0.05
CA ARG A 61 6.19 2.04 -1.07
C ARG A 61 5.59 0.69 -1.44
N ARG A 62 5.05 -0.04 -0.47
CA ARG A 62 4.40 -1.32 -0.72
C ARG A 62 3.12 -1.11 -1.53
N MET A 63 2.29 -0.14 -1.15
CA MET A 63 1.10 0.22 -1.92
C MET A 63 1.45 0.64 -3.37
N ASP A 64 2.56 1.36 -3.58
CA ASP A 64 3.06 1.68 -4.92
C ASP A 64 3.50 0.44 -5.72
N LYS A 65 4.15 -0.52 -5.07
CA LYS A 65 4.51 -1.80 -5.69
C LYS A 65 3.26 -2.55 -6.17
N LEU A 66 2.24 -2.64 -5.32
CA LEU A 66 0.94 -3.22 -5.69
C LEU A 66 0.28 -2.43 -6.84
N ALA A 67 0.31 -1.10 -6.80
CA ALA A 67 -0.27 -0.25 -7.85
C ALA A 67 0.40 -0.45 -9.22
N LYS A 68 1.70 -0.73 -9.25
CA LYS A 68 2.47 -1.05 -10.46
C LYS A 68 2.18 -2.44 -11.03
N GLY A 69 1.21 -3.17 -10.45
CA GLY A 69 0.88 -4.53 -10.86
C GLY A 69 2.01 -5.51 -10.56
N ARG A 70 2.86 -5.22 -9.57
CA ARG A 70 3.95 -6.08 -9.11
C ARG A 70 3.69 -6.63 -7.72
N GLY A 71 2.42 -6.75 -7.33
CA GLY A 71 2.03 -7.23 -6.01
C GLY A 71 2.18 -8.73 -5.88
N SER A 72 2.48 -9.19 -4.67
CA SER A 72 2.43 -10.59 -4.26
C SER A 72 1.63 -10.76 -2.98
N ARG A 73 1.18 -11.98 -2.67
CA ARG A 73 0.48 -12.24 -1.40
C ARG A 73 1.35 -11.86 -0.19
N HIS A 74 2.65 -12.11 -0.26
CA HIS A 74 3.60 -11.70 0.77
C HIS A 74 3.60 -10.18 1.02
N ASP A 75 3.37 -9.36 -0.01
CA ASP A 75 3.27 -7.91 0.17
C ASP A 75 2.08 -7.50 1.04
N ILE A 76 0.96 -8.24 0.97
CA ILE A 76 -0.22 -8.04 1.81
C ILE A 76 0.08 -8.48 3.25
N ASP A 77 0.75 -9.60 3.44
CA ASP A 77 1.12 -10.09 4.77
C ASP A 77 2.04 -9.08 5.49
N VAL A 78 3.03 -8.55 4.77
CA VAL A 78 3.91 -7.48 5.28
C VAL A 78 3.13 -6.20 5.63
N LEU A 79 2.09 -5.84 4.86
CA LEU A 79 1.24 -4.69 5.20
C LEU A 79 0.51 -4.90 6.53
N PHE A 80 0.08 -6.12 6.84
CA PHE A 80 -0.54 -6.45 8.13
C PHE A 80 0.46 -6.48 9.29
N GLU A 81 1.69 -6.92 9.05
CA GLU A 81 2.76 -6.85 10.05
C GLU A 81 3.10 -5.39 10.41
N LEU A 82 3.23 -4.53 9.39
CA LEU A 82 3.47 -3.09 9.56
C LEU A 82 2.33 -2.42 10.31
N ASP A 83 1.09 -2.76 9.96
CA ASP A 83 -0.11 -2.29 10.64
C ASP A 83 -0.11 -2.65 12.14
N THR A 84 0.22 -3.89 12.48
CA THR A 84 0.33 -4.35 13.88
C THR A 84 1.44 -3.58 14.61
N LEU A 85 2.60 -3.42 13.97
CA LEU A 85 3.74 -2.69 14.53
C LEU A 85 3.40 -1.22 14.81
N LEU A 86 2.82 -0.52 13.84
CA LEU A 86 2.46 0.89 13.93
C LEU A 86 1.40 1.14 15.01
N HIS A 87 0.40 0.27 15.10
CA HIS A 87 -0.65 0.36 16.11
C HIS A 87 -0.10 0.17 17.54
N ALA A 88 0.87 -0.72 17.74
CA ALA A 88 1.35 -1.07 19.08
C ALA A 88 2.52 -0.21 19.59
N THR A 89 3.36 0.34 18.71
CA THR A 89 4.69 0.84 19.11
C THR A 89 4.95 2.32 18.82
N THR A 90 3.98 3.04 18.28
CA THR A 90 4.15 4.46 17.93
C THR A 90 3.93 5.39 19.11
N HIS A 91 4.60 6.54 19.08
CA HIS A 91 4.58 7.49 20.21
C HIS A 91 3.28 8.29 20.33
N CYS A 92 2.59 8.55 19.21
CA CYS A 92 1.37 9.34 19.17
C CYS A 92 0.32 8.69 18.25
N GLY A 93 -0.91 9.22 18.27
CA GLY A 93 -2.06 8.63 17.55
C GLY A 93 -1.95 8.64 16.03
N LEU A 94 -1.07 9.45 15.42
CA LEU A 94 -0.89 9.47 13.96
C LEU A 94 -0.38 8.13 13.46
N GLY A 95 0.66 7.59 14.10
CA GLY A 95 1.25 6.32 13.70
C GLY A 95 0.25 5.17 13.86
N ALA A 96 -0.47 5.12 14.98
CA ALA A 96 -1.50 4.12 15.22
C ALA A 96 -2.68 4.20 14.23
N SER A 97 -2.95 5.37 13.66
CA SER A 97 -4.05 5.59 12.71
C SER A 97 -3.65 5.38 11.25
N ALA A 98 -2.35 5.39 10.93
CA ALA A 98 -1.86 5.45 9.56
C ALA A 98 -2.30 4.27 8.68
N CYS A 99 -2.46 3.08 9.27
CA CYS A 99 -2.87 1.87 8.56
C CYS A 99 -4.37 1.59 8.60
N ASN A 100 -5.18 2.41 9.28
CA ASN A 100 -6.63 2.20 9.36
C ASN A 100 -7.32 2.16 7.99
N PRO A 101 -7.03 3.07 7.04
CA PRO A 101 -7.63 3.03 5.71
C PRO A 101 -7.30 1.73 4.97
N LEU A 102 -6.06 1.24 5.12
CA LEU A 102 -5.61 -0.02 4.53
C LEU A 102 -6.33 -1.22 5.17
N ARG A 103 -6.34 -1.31 6.49
CA ARG A 103 -7.01 -2.39 7.23
C ARG A 103 -8.48 -2.52 6.83
N ASP A 104 -9.19 -1.39 6.80
CA ASP A 104 -10.62 -1.35 6.45
C ASP A 104 -10.87 -1.71 4.99
N THR A 105 -10.05 -1.21 4.08
CA THR A 105 -10.24 -1.46 2.64
C THR A 105 -9.85 -2.87 2.23
N VAL A 106 -8.84 -3.48 2.85
CA VAL A 106 -8.55 -4.90 2.64
C VAL A 106 -9.69 -5.78 3.16
N ALA A 107 -10.27 -5.44 4.33
CA ALA A 107 -11.38 -6.19 4.90
C ALA A 107 -12.67 -6.10 4.06
N LYS A 108 -12.97 -4.91 3.51
CA LYS A 108 -14.26 -4.63 2.85
C LYS A 108 -14.21 -4.66 1.32
N PHE A 109 -13.03 -4.48 0.73
CA PHE A 109 -12.81 -4.36 -0.71
C PHE A 109 -11.65 -5.25 -1.18
N ARG A 110 -11.53 -6.44 -0.61
CA ARG A 110 -10.50 -7.44 -0.96
C ARG A 110 -10.26 -7.62 -2.48
N PRO A 111 -11.29 -7.68 -3.35
CA PRO A 111 -11.07 -7.80 -4.79
C PRO A 111 -10.27 -6.63 -5.41
N ALA A 112 -10.26 -5.45 -4.80
CA ALA A 112 -9.47 -4.31 -5.27
C ALA A 112 -7.95 -4.55 -5.11
N TYR A 113 -7.56 -5.36 -4.12
CA TYR A 113 -6.17 -5.75 -3.88
C TYR A 113 -5.80 -6.98 -4.71
N GLU A 114 -6.68 -7.99 -4.77
CA GLU A 114 -6.40 -9.26 -5.47
C GLU A 114 -6.10 -9.06 -6.96
N ARG A 115 -6.77 -8.10 -7.63
CA ARG A 115 -6.49 -7.76 -9.05
C ARG A 115 -5.09 -7.21 -9.31
N ARG A 116 -4.34 -6.85 -8.27
CA ARG A 116 -2.98 -6.29 -8.34
C ARG A 116 -1.90 -7.31 -7.95
N LEU A 117 -2.29 -8.54 -7.62
CA LEU A 117 -1.38 -9.62 -7.26
C LEU A 117 -1.02 -10.44 -8.51
N GLN A 118 0.27 -10.56 -8.81
CA GLN A 118 0.80 -11.40 -9.90
C GLN A 118 1.32 -12.74 -9.40
N SER A 119 1.75 -12.80 -8.15
CA SER A 119 2.44 -13.96 -7.57
C SER A 119 1.92 -14.26 -6.17
N LEU A 120 1.90 -15.55 -5.81
CA LEU A 120 1.60 -15.97 -4.44
C LEU A 120 2.79 -15.84 -3.51
N TYR A 121 4.02 -15.70 -4.04
CA TYR A 121 5.24 -15.77 -3.25
C TYR A 121 5.95 -14.43 -3.20
N PHE A 122 6.52 -14.01 -4.31
CA PHE A 122 7.32 -12.79 -4.41
C PHE A 122 7.28 -12.30 -5.85
N GLU A 123 7.39 -10.98 -5.98
CA GLU A 123 7.56 -10.26 -7.24
C GLU A 123 8.51 -9.08 -6.96
N PRO A 124 9.52 -8.81 -7.80
CA PRO A 124 10.40 -7.65 -7.63
C PRO A 124 9.64 -6.33 -7.65
N ALA A 125 10.07 -5.33 -6.86
CA ALA A 125 9.42 -4.02 -6.83
C ALA A 125 9.77 -3.14 -8.05
N PHE A 126 10.90 -3.42 -8.69
CA PHE A 126 11.45 -2.66 -9.81
C PHE A 126 11.74 -3.59 -10.99
N ASP A 127 12.00 -3.00 -12.15
CA ASP A 127 12.14 -3.74 -13.40
C ASP A 127 13.58 -4.24 -13.51
N LEU A 128 13.81 -5.52 -13.21
CA LEU A 128 15.16 -6.08 -13.17
C LEU A 128 15.92 -5.85 -14.49
N ASP A 129 15.21 -5.92 -15.61
CA ASP A 129 15.79 -5.76 -16.94
C ASP A 129 16.10 -4.30 -17.25
N ALA A 130 15.18 -3.38 -16.92
CA ALA A 130 15.40 -1.96 -17.12
C ALA A 130 16.60 -1.44 -16.31
N GLU A 131 16.86 -1.99 -15.12
CA GLU A 131 18.04 -1.63 -14.31
C GLU A 131 19.37 -1.96 -15.02
N LEU A 132 19.40 -2.97 -15.90
CA LEU A 132 20.59 -3.31 -16.69
C LEU A 132 20.84 -2.35 -17.87
N SER A 133 19.95 -1.40 -18.13
CA SER A 133 20.05 -0.49 -19.29
C SER A 133 21.34 0.35 -19.30
N ILE A 134 21.81 0.79 -18.13
CA ILE A 134 23.05 1.56 -18.00
C ILE A 134 24.25 0.69 -18.36
N ALA A 135 24.33 -0.53 -17.81
CA ALA A 135 25.42 -1.45 -18.09
C ALA A 135 25.47 -1.88 -19.57
N ARG A 136 24.30 -2.14 -20.19
CA ARG A 136 24.18 -2.42 -21.62
C ARG A 136 24.71 -1.28 -22.47
N ARG A 137 24.33 -0.04 -22.15
CA ARG A 137 24.81 1.16 -22.85
C ARG A 137 26.33 1.35 -22.74
N MET A 138 26.91 1.08 -21.56
CA MET A 138 28.35 1.23 -21.34
C MET A 138 29.19 0.16 -22.04
N THR A 139 28.67 -1.06 -22.14
CA THR A 139 29.39 -2.21 -22.72
C THR A 139 29.10 -2.41 -24.20
N GLY A 140 28.05 -1.78 -24.73
CA GLY A 140 27.56 -2.01 -26.09
C GLY A 140 26.97 -3.42 -26.30
N ARG A 141 26.65 -4.13 -25.21
CA ARG A 141 26.12 -5.50 -25.28
C ARG A 141 24.62 -5.50 -25.51
N GLU A 142 24.21 -6.20 -26.56
CA GLU A 142 22.81 -6.48 -26.91
C GLU A 142 22.53 -7.99 -27.03
N ASP A 143 23.49 -8.83 -26.65
CA ASP A 143 23.34 -10.28 -26.67
C ASP A 143 22.38 -10.77 -25.58
N ALA A 144 21.85 -11.98 -25.73
CA ALA A 144 20.90 -12.58 -24.79
C ALA A 144 21.42 -12.64 -23.34
N GLY A 145 22.74 -12.74 -23.14
CA GLY A 145 23.36 -12.72 -21.81
C GLY A 145 23.38 -11.34 -21.14
N ALA A 146 22.87 -10.31 -21.79
CA ALA A 146 22.73 -8.95 -21.24
C ALA A 146 21.31 -8.63 -20.77
N TYR A 147 20.38 -9.58 -20.85
CA TYR A 147 18.97 -9.47 -20.44
C TYR A 147 18.66 -10.60 -19.42
N LEU A 148 17.88 -10.31 -18.38
CA LEU A 148 17.37 -11.28 -17.40
C LEU A 148 16.07 -11.93 -17.86
N GLU A 149 15.21 -11.17 -18.53
CA GLU A 149 14.02 -11.67 -19.22
C GLU A 149 14.15 -11.45 -20.72
N PRO A 150 13.63 -12.36 -21.58
CA PRO A 150 13.57 -12.09 -23.00
C PRO A 150 12.71 -10.83 -23.25
N PRO A 151 13.11 -9.94 -24.19
CA PRO A 151 12.36 -8.71 -24.45
C PRO A 151 10.93 -9.06 -24.90
N ARG A 152 9.94 -8.46 -24.23
CA ARG A 152 8.50 -8.60 -24.55
C ARG A 152 8.11 -7.77 -25.77
#